data_AF-A0A698FDA4-F1
#
_entry.id   AF-A0A698FDA4-F1
#
_cell.length_a   1.000
_cell.length_b   1.000
_cell.length_c   1.000
_cell.angle_alpha   90.00
_cell.angle_beta   90.00
_cell.angle_gamma   90.00
#
_symmetry.space_group_name_H-M   'P 1'
#
loop_
_entity.id
_entity.type
_entity.pdbx_description
1 polymer ?
#
loop_
_entity_poly.entity_id
_entity_poly.type
_entity_poly.pdbx_seq_one_letter_code
_entity_poly.pdbx_strand_id
1 'polypeptide(L)'
;MKSKYNSVVKVRKQQLDKAQSNLNAAKQRQIENERNYELSRKECESLSVLPSSGSIAELRSNLTMAQVGRDALARAKEKVELSKKEMNHYQFLYQKAHLDYEKIKVLEAEEIKQKQKELAKIEEKFLDEIAITRFFKGEKNV
;
A
#
# COMPACT_ATOMS: atom_id res chain seq x y z
N MET A 1 11.31 26.81 0.91
CA MET A 1 11.30 27.07 2.37
C MET A 1 11.29 25.75 3.11
N LYS A 2 12.10 25.56 4.15
CA LYS A 2 12.02 24.34 4.98
C LYS A 2 10.84 24.46 5.95
N SER A 3 9.80 23.64 5.75
CA SER A 3 8.74 23.38 6.74
C SER A 3 9.29 22.54 7.90
N LYS A 4 8.75 22.72 9.11
CA LYS A 4 9.04 21.85 10.27
C LYS A 4 8.53 20.42 10.07
N TYR A 5 7.61 20.22 9.12
CA TYR A 5 7.01 18.93 8.80
C TYR A 5 7.77 18.13 7.74
N ASN A 6 8.73 18.72 7.01
CA ASN A 6 9.48 18.03 5.95
C ASN A 6 10.05 16.67 6.38
N SER A 7 10.65 16.60 7.58
CA SER A 7 11.21 15.36 8.13
C SER A 7 10.11 14.32 8.38
N VAL A 8 8.98 14.76 8.93
CA VAL A 8 7.82 13.91 9.22
C VAL A 8 7.17 13.42 7.93
N VAL A 9 6.98 14.28 6.93
CA VAL A 9 6.45 13.93 5.60
C VAL A 9 7.30 12.82 4.97
N LYS A 10 8.64 12.98 5.00
CA LYS A 10 9.56 11.99 4.45
C LYS A 10 9.43 10.63 5.15
N VAL A 11 9.37 10.62 6.48
CA VAL A 11 9.18 9.38 7.26
C VAL A 11 7.82 8.73 6.96
N ARG A 12 6.74 9.53 6.90
CA ARG A 12 5.40 9.01 6.56
C ARG A 12 5.33 8.49 5.14
N LYS A 13 6.03 9.11 4.19
CA LYS A 13 6.15 8.61 2.82
C LYS A 13 6.84 7.26 2.78
N GLN A 14 7.96 7.11 3.48
CA GLN A 14 8.65 5.82 3.60
C GLN A 14 7.77 4.73 4.23
N GLN A 15 6.98 5.07 5.25
CA GLN A 15 6.02 4.14 5.86
C GLN A 15 4.93 3.73 4.88
N LEU A 16 4.39 4.67 4.10
CA LEU A 16 3.41 4.40 3.05
C LEU A 16 4.00 3.48 1.97
N ASP A 17 5.21 3.76 1.49
CA ASP A 17 5.88 2.97 0.45
C ASP A 17 6.15 1.54 0.94
N LYS A 18 6.56 1.38 2.20
CA LYS A 18 6.72 0.07 2.84
C LYS A 18 5.39 -0.68 2.95
N ALA A 19 4.32 0.00 3.36
CA ALA A 19 2.99 -0.60 3.45
C ALA A 19 2.48 -1.04 2.06
N GLN A 20 2.74 -0.25 1.03
CA GLN A 20 2.41 -0.59 -0.36
C GLN A 20 3.18 -1.81 -0.86
N SER A 21 4.49 -1.87 -0.59
CA SER A 21 5.33 -3.02 -0.94
C SER A 21 4.81 -4.32 -0.27
N ASN A 22 4.49 -4.26 1.03
CA ASN A 22 3.93 -5.39 1.76
C ASN A 22 2.58 -5.85 1.19
N LEU A 23 1.69 -4.90 0.88
CA LEU A 23 0.40 -5.20 0.26
C LEU A 23 0.57 -5.88 -1.11
N ASN A 24 1.50 -5.40 -1.92
CA ASN A 24 1.79 -6.01 -3.22
C ASN A 24 2.32 -7.45 -3.06
N ALA A 25 3.21 -7.68 -2.09
CA ALA A 25 3.70 -9.03 -1.80
C ALA A 25 2.57 -9.97 -1.34
N ALA A 26 1.65 -9.49 -0.49
CA ALA A 26 0.49 -10.27 -0.05
C ALA A 26 -0.47 -10.57 -1.21
N LYS A 27 -0.70 -9.62 -2.13
CA LYS A 27 -1.48 -9.85 -3.35
C LYS A 27 -0.86 -10.93 -4.24
N GLN A 28 0.46 -10.91 -4.42
CA GLN A 28 1.15 -11.94 -5.20
C GLN A 28 1.01 -13.31 -4.56
N ARG A 29 1.19 -13.41 -3.23
CA ARG A 29 0.94 -14.67 -2.50
C ARG A 29 -0.49 -15.18 -2.68
N GLN A 30 -1.49 -14.29 -2.63
CA GLN A 30 -2.88 -14.67 -2.85
C GLN A 30 -3.09 -15.28 -4.25
N ILE A 31 -2.57 -14.62 -5.29
CA ILE A 31 -2.66 -15.09 -6.67
C ILE A 31 -1.99 -16.46 -6.84
N GLU A 32 -0.81 -16.64 -6.25
CA GLU A 32 -0.09 -17.91 -6.29
C GLU A 32 -0.86 -19.04 -5.57
N ASN A 33 -1.42 -18.75 -4.39
CA ASN A 33 -2.22 -19.72 -3.66
C ASN A 33 -3.51 -20.09 -4.40
N GLU A 34 -4.18 -19.13 -5.04
CA GLU A 34 -5.36 -19.37 -5.88
C GLU A 34 -5.01 -20.27 -7.09
N ARG A 35 -3.87 -19.99 -7.74
CA ARG A 35 -3.37 -20.84 -8.83
C ARG A 35 -3.07 -22.26 -8.35
N ASN A 36 -2.42 -22.41 -7.20
CA ASN A 36 -2.11 -23.71 -6.63
C ASN A 36 -3.38 -24.48 -6.23
N TYR A 37 -4.38 -23.78 -5.69
CA TYR A 37 -5.68 -24.36 -5.39
C TYR A 37 -6.38 -24.88 -6.66
N GLU A 38 -6.34 -24.12 -7.75
CA GLU A 38 -6.91 -24.54 -9.03
C GLU A 38 -6.18 -25.75 -9.63
N LEU A 39 -4.85 -25.81 -9.52
CA LEU A 39 -4.07 -26.98 -9.93
C LEU A 39 -4.43 -28.21 -9.09
N SER A 40 -4.45 -28.08 -7.75
CA SER A 40 -4.85 -29.18 -6.86
C SER A 40 -6.30 -29.63 -7.09
N ARG A 41 -7.19 -28.73 -7.50
CA ARG A 41 -8.57 -29.07 -7.87
C ARG A 41 -8.58 -29.98 -9.08
N LYS A 42 -7.89 -29.59 -10.16
CA LYS A 42 -7.80 -30.38 -11.40
C LYS A 42 -7.16 -31.74 -11.17
N GLU A 43 -6.12 -31.81 -10.35
CA GLU A 43 -5.47 -33.07 -9.94
C GLU A 43 -6.42 -33.94 -9.11
N CYS A 44 -7.18 -33.36 -8.18
CA CYS A 44 -8.15 -34.11 -7.39
C CYS A 44 -9.29 -34.65 -8.27
N GLU A 45 -9.77 -33.87 -9.25
CA GLU A 45 -10.80 -34.28 -10.21
C GLU A 45 -10.33 -35.44 -11.09
N SER A 46 -9.07 -35.42 -11.56
CA SER A 46 -8.52 -36.53 -12.35
C SER A 46 -8.35 -37.81 -11.53
N LEU A 47 -8.00 -37.71 -10.25
CA LEU A 47 -7.86 -38.84 -9.33
C LEU A 47 -9.20 -39.41 -8.82
N SER A 48 -10.30 -38.67 -8.98
CA SER A 48 -11.63 -39.09 -8.50
C SER A 48 -12.33 -40.09 -9.42
N VAL A 49 -11.74 -40.40 -10.59
CA VAL A 49 -12.29 -41.39 -11.53
C VAL A 49 -11.91 -42.80 -11.06
N LEU A 50 -12.91 -43.56 -10.61
CA LEU A 50 -12.71 -44.96 -10.25
C LEU A 50 -12.61 -45.83 -11.51
N PRO A 51 -11.68 -46.80 -11.56
CA PRO A 51 -11.59 -47.73 -12.67
C PRO A 51 -12.83 -48.64 -12.70
N SER A 52 -13.39 -48.85 -13.90
CA SER A 52 -14.56 -49.71 -14.12
C SER A 52 -14.24 -51.21 -14.11
N SER A 53 -12.95 -51.56 -14.15
CA SER A 53 -12.43 -52.93 -14.11
C SER A 53 -11.01 -52.93 -13.53
N GLY A 54 -10.57 -54.08 -13.00
CA GLY A 54 -9.24 -54.23 -12.40
C GLY A 54 -9.25 -55.10 -11.15
N SER A 55 -8.11 -55.19 -10.50
CA SER A 55 -7.92 -55.91 -9.23
C SER A 55 -8.37 -55.09 -8.02
N ILE A 56 -8.70 -55.78 -6.93
CA ILE A 56 -9.04 -55.15 -5.64
C ILE A 56 -7.87 -54.31 -5.10
N ALA A 57 -6.62 -54.72 -5.38
CA ALA A 57 -5.42 -53.98 -4.98
C ALA A 57 -5.34 -52.61 -5.68
N GLU A 58 -5.60 -52.57 -6.98
CA GLU A 58 -5.63 -51.31 -7.76
C GLU A 58 -6.76 -50.38 -7.28
N LEU A 59 -7.94 -50.94 -6.97
CA LEU A 59 -9.05 -50.17 -6.41
C LEU A 59 -8.66 -49.49 -5.08
N ARG A 60 -8.02 -50.22 -4.16
CA ARG A 60 -7.57 -49.67 -2.87
C ARG A 60 -6.50 -48.60 -3.05
N SER A 61 -5.58 -48.80 -3.98
CA SER A 61 -4.55 -47.81 -4.32
C SER A 61 -5.18 -46.51 -4.83
N ASN A 62 -6.12 -46.61 -5.78
CA ASN A 62 -6.80 -45.45 -6.35
C ASN A 62 -7.64 -44.70 -5.31
N LEU A 63 -8.35 -45.41 -4.43
CA LEU A 63 -9.07 -44.79 -3.32
C LEU A 63 -8.14 -44.03 -2.36
N THR A 64 -6.95 -44.58 -2.10
CA THR A 64 -5.94 -43.92 -1.26
C THR A 64 -5.42 -42.65 -1.94
N MET A 65 -5.12 -42.70 -3.23
CA MET A 65 -4.69 -41.54 -4.01
C MET A 65 -5.77 -40.46 -4.10
N ALA A 66 -7.03 -40.85 -4.30
CA ALA A 66 -8.16 -39.92 -4.27
C ALA A 66 -8.29 -39.23 -2.90
N GLN A 67 -8.07 -39.96 -1.79
CA GLN A 67 -8.06 -39.37 -0.46
C GLN A 67 -6.93 -38.35 -0.30
N VAL A 68 -5.71 -38.70 -0.73
CA VAL A 68 -4.56 -37.78 -0.70
C VAL A 68 -4.83 -36.52 -1.52
N GLY A 69 -5.46 -36.65 -2.70
CA GLY A 69 -5.88 -35.53 -3.53
C GLY A 69 -6.90 -34.61 -2.84
N ARG A 70 -7.90 -35.19 -2.18
CA ARG A 70 -8.89 -34.43 -1.38
C ARG A 70 -8.24 -33.66 -0.23
N ASP A 71 -7.31 -34.30 0.48
CA ASP A 71 -6.59 -33.66 1.59
C ASP A 71 -5.66 -32.55 1.10
N ALA A 72 -5.01 -32.74 -0.05
CA ALA A 72 -4.18 -31.71 -0.69
C ALA A 72 -5.03 -30.50 -1.11
N LEU A 73 -6.19 -30.73 -1.72
CA LEU A 73 -7.14 -29.70 -2.10
C LEU A 73 -7.64 -28.91 -0.89
N ALA A 74 -7.95 -29.59 0.22
CA ALA A 74 -8.38 -28.96 1.46
C ALA A 74 -7.29 -28.04 2.04
N ARG A 75 -6.03 -28.50 2.07
CA ARG A 75 -4.88 -27.68 2.51
C ARG A 75 -4.65 -26.49 1.59
N ALA A 76 -4.77 -26.66 0.27
CA ALA A 76 -4.64 -25.56 -0.68
C ALA A 76 -5.73 -24.50 -0.47
N LYS A 77 -6.98 -24.92 -0.20
CA LYS A 77 -8.08 -24.01 0.14
C LYS A 77 -7.81 -23.23 1.42
N GLU A 78 -7.31 -23.89 2.46
CA GLU A 78 -6.95 -23.22 3.72
C GLU A 78 -5.89 -22.13 3.50
N LYS A 79 -4.87 -22.42 2.69
CA LYS A 79 -3.84 -21.43 2.33
C LYS A 79 -4.43 -20.20 1.63
N VAL A 80 -5.37 -20.39 0.70
CA VAL A 80 -6.08 -19.28 0.02
C VAL A 80 -6.84 -18.42 1.01
N GLU A 81 -7.56 -19.02 1.94
CA GLU A 81 -8.31 -18.27 2.96
C GLU A 81 -7.39 -17.52 3.92
N LEU A 82 -6.26 -18.12 4.30
CA LEU A 82 -5.25 -17.48 5.14
C LEU A 82 -4.61 -16.27 4.42
N SER A 83 -4.16 -16.44 3.18
CA SER A 83 -3.56 -15.34 2.41
C SER A 83 -4.56 -14.24 2.09
N LYS A 84 -5.85 -14.55 1.97
CA LYS A 84 -6.90 -13.54 1.80
C LYS A 84 -7.07 -12.68 3.06
N LYS A 85 -7.05 -13.30 4.24
CA LYS A 85 -7.06 -12.57 5.51
C LYS A 85 -5.80 -11.71 5.67
N GLU A 86 -4.64 -12.24 5.30
CA GLU A 86 -3.37 -11.50 5.29
C GLU A 86 -3.42 -10.29 4.35
N MET A 87 -3.93 -10.46 3.13
CA MET A 87 -4.11 -9.38 2.15
C MET A 87 -5.01 -8.27 2.72
N ASN A 88 -6.13 -8.62 3.34
CA ASN A 88 -7.04 -7.66 3.97
C ASN A 88 -6.35 -6.88 5.11
N HIS A 89 -5.52 -7.56 5.91
CA HIS A 89 -4.74 -6.91 6.96
C HIS A 89 -3.78 -5.87 6.39
N TYR A 90 -3.01 -6.21 5.35
CA TYR A 90 -2.10 -5.25 4.72
C TYR A 90 -2.84 -4.12 3.98
N GLN A 91 -4.01 -4.40 3.42
CA GLN A 91 -4.86 -3.38 2.80
C GLN A 91 -5.28 -2.33 3.83
N PHE A 92 -5.67 -2.75 5.04
CA PHE A 92 -5.98 -1.86 6.14
C PHE A 92 -4.76 -1.03 6.58
N LEU A 93 -3.59 -1.67 6.74
CA LEU A 93 -2.35 -0.96 7.11
C LEU A 93 -1.96 0.09 6.06
N TYR A 94 -2.10 -0.23 4.78
CA TYR A 94 -1.87 0.71 3.68
C TYR A 94 -2.81 1.90 3.76
N GLN A 95 -4.12 1.68 3.93
CA GLN A 95 -5.11 2.76 4.05
C GLN A 95 -4.80 3.69 5.23
N LYS A 96 -4.42 3.12 6.38
CA LYS A 96 -4.02 3.89 7.55
C LYS A 96 -2.77 4.74 7.27
N ALA A 97 -1.72 4.14 6.70
CA ALA A 97 -0.49 4.84 6.36
C ALA A 97 -0.71 5.96 5.33
N HIS A 98 -1.58 5.71 4.35
CA HIS A 98 -1.96 6.70 3.34
C HIS A 98 -2.66 7.90 3.97
N LEU A 99 -3.62 7.66 4.85
CA LEU A 99 -4.35 8.72 5.55
C LEU A 99 -3.43 9.55 6.45
N ASP A 100 -2.51 8.91 7.17
CA ASP A 100 -1.52 9.60 8.00
C ASP A 100 -0.55 10.45 7.15
N TYR A 101 -0.13 9.95 5.99
CA TYR A 101 0.71 10.70 5.06
C TYR A 101 -0.01 11.94 4.52
N GLU A 102 -1.25 11.81 4.06
CA GLU A 102 -2.02 12.93 3.52
C GLU A 102 -2.31 14.00 4.58
N LYS A 103 -2.62 13.61 5.82
CA LYS A 103 -2.79 14.56 6.94
C LYS A 103 -1.56 15.44 7.13
N ILE A 104 -0.38 14.84 7.18
CA ILE A 104 0.87 15.59 7.40
C ILE A 104 1.20 16.47 6.19
N LYS A 105 0.93 15.99 4.97
CA LYS A 105 1.13 16.76 3.74
C LYS A 105 0.25 18.02 3.70
N VAL A 106 -0.99 17.93 4.16
CA VAL A 106 -1.88 19.09 4.28
C VAL A 106 -1.32 20.10 5.29
N LEU A 107 -0.87 19.64 6.47
CA LEU A 107 -0.28 20.52 7.48
C LEU A 107 1.00 21.22 6.98
N GLU A 108 1.82 20.52 6.21
CA GLU A 108 2.99 21.12 5.55
C GLU A 108 2.58 22.23 4.57
N ALA A 109 1.57 21.96 3.72
CA ALA A 109 1.09 22.94 2.75
C ALA A 109 0.51 24.19 3.42
N GLU A 110 -0.23 24.03 4.52
CA GLU A 110 -0.76 25.13 5.31
C GLU A 110 0.35 25.99 5.92
N GLU A 111 1.40 25.38 6.49
CA GLU A 111 2.54 26.11 7.05
C GLU A 111 3.30 26.88 5.96
N ILE A 112 3.53 26.27 4.80
CA ILE A 112 4.19 26.94 3.67
C ILE A 112 3.36 28.14 3.22
N LYS A 113 2.03 27.99 3.10
CA LYS A 113 1.12 29.08 2.73
C LYS A 113 1.15 30.23 3.74
N GLN A 114 1.21 29.94 5.04
CA GLN A 114 1.34 30.97 6.07
C GLN A 114 2.66 31.72 5.94
N LYS A 115 3.76 31.01 5.76
CA LYS A 115 5.09 31.62 5.60
C LYS A 115 5.20 32.47 4.33
N GLN A 116 4.57 32.05 3.23
CA GLN A 116 4.48 32.85 2.01
C GLN A 116 3.73 34.16 2.23
N LYS A 117 2.60 34.13 2.95
CA LYS A 117 1.86 35.35 3.31
C LYS A 117 2.66 36.30 4.19
N GLU A 118 3.45 35.76 5.12
CA GLU A 118 4.30 36.56 5.99
C GLU A 118 5.44 37.23 5.22
N LEU A 119 6.09 36.50 4.31
CA LEU A 119 7.10 37.06 3.40
C LEU A 119 6.53 38.17 2.52
N ALA A 120 5.36 37.96 1.91
CA ALA A 120 4.70 38.98 1.09
C ALA A 120 4.42 40.27 1.87
N LYS A 121 4.00 40.17 3.13
CA LYS A 121 3.79 41.33 4.01
C LYS A 121 5.10 42.05 4.37
N ILE A 122 6.18 41.31 4.55
CA ILE A 122 7.51 41.89 4.82
C ILE A 122 8.02 42.61 3.56
N GLU A 123 7.86 42.01 2.40
CA GLU A 123 8.22 42.60 1.10
C GLU A 123 7.42 43.88 0.83
N GLU A 124 6.11 43.89 1.09
CA GLU A 124 5.26 45.07 0.96
C GLU A 124 5.73 46.22 1.85
N LYS A 125 5.94 45.97 3.15
CA LYS A 125 6.47 46.98 4.08
C LYS A 125 7.84 47.50 3.65
N PHE A 126 8.71 46.62 3.18
CA PHE A 126 10.04 47.00 2.72
C PHE A 126 9.97 47.89 1.47
N LEU A 127 9.07 47.61 0.53
CA LEU A 127 8.83 48.45 -0.64
C LEU A 127 8.28 49.83 -0.24
N ASP A 128 7.34 49.87 0.71
CA ASP A 128 6.81 51.13 1.25
C ASP A 128 7.92 51.97 1.92
N GLU A 129 8.77 51.35 2.75
CA GLU A 129 9.91 52.03 3.39
C GLU A 129 10.92 52.57 2.36
N ILE A 130 11.20 51.82 1.29
CA ILE A 130 12.03 52.28 0.17
C ILE A 130 11.36 53.47 -0.54
N ALA A 131 10.06 53.40 -0.81
CA ALA A 131 9.32 54.45 -1.49
C ALA A 131 9.35 55.76 -0.67
N ILE A 132 9.08 55.66 0.63
CA ILE A 132 9.18 56.77 1.59
C ILE A 132 10.59 57.36 1.57
N THR A 133 11.62 56.52 1.70
CA THR A 133 13.02 56.99 1.74
C THR A 133 13.43 57.69 0.44
N ARG A 134 12.98 57.19 -0.71
CA ARG A 134 13.23 57.82 -2.02
C ARG A 134 12.48 59.14 -2.16
N PHE A 135 11.22 59.20 -1.74
CA PHE A 135 10.41 60.42 -1.75
C PHE A 135 11.05 61.53 -0.92
N PHE A 136 11.42 61.23 0.34
CA PHE A 136 12.05 62.20 1.24
C PHE A 136 13.49 62.60 0.85
N LYS A 137 14.23 61.75 0.11
CA LYS A 137 15.53 62.14 -0.46
C LYS A 137 15.41 63.04 -1.70
N GLY A 138 14.27 63.00 -2.41
CA GLY A 138 14.01 63.86 -3.57
C GLY A 138 13.73 65.32 -3.20
N GLU A 139 13.16 65.58 -2.02
CA GLU A 139 12.77 66.93 -1.57
C GLU A 139 13.95 67.79 -1.06
N LYS A 140 15.16 67.24 -0.89
CA LYS A 140 16.33 68.01 -0.43
C LYS A 140 17.15 68.70 -1.54
N ASN A 141 16.71 68.63 -2.79
CA ASN A 141 17.39 69.25 -3.94
C ASN A 141 16.53 70.32 -4.65
N VAL A 142 15.79 71.13 -3.87
CA VAL A 142 15.22 72.41 -4.33
C VAL A 142 15.80 73.53 -3.48
#